data_AF-A0A2T2ZEV2-F1
#
_entry.id   AF-A0A2T2ZEV2-F1
#
_cell.length_a   1.000
_cell.length_b   1.000
_cell.length_c   1.000
_cell.angle_alpha   90.00
_cell.angle_beta   90.00
_cell.angle_gamma   90.00
#
_symmetry.space_group_name_H-M   'P 1'
#
loop_
_entity.id
_entity.type
_entity.pdbx_description
1 polymer ?
#
loop_
_entity_poly.entity_id
_entity_poly.type
_entity_poly.pdbx_seq_one_letter_code
_entity_poly.pdbx_strand_id
1 'polypeptide(L)'
;MFGSGTRNAAYQAVAGPGHGRGMSQVGAFDQATAGATADGILAHYYPGAQLGTIAPTTVRVRLTVYDKETLDVYSDSGLTVAGRRVVAGQAAHLTPTPDGGANVVVTIGCDGDVLWRGSTDDPWAYPADPGPDRPAAEHLKVCDGSSFRGVLGVTQDNGQPVTVNQLDVEDYLLGVVPAEMEADWADKGGAEALRAQAVAARSYALAEHRYPYAQTCDTTDCQMYPGTDKEDSRAADAVHSTAGQVLMRDGHILRTEYSAAPGGGQPIDITTLEVGPTPAELESAPGAPAAPAPAAPEQAVPEQAVPEQAVRGNTAIDAKYAESGGAAGPLGDPMGPESLLPGKVGTFRLYKGGVIIATPTLGAQIVDYARLLQIAPQVSQSAGEGAGVQAAAPGGSRTPGTAATPTPPPAPSGQNAATGPGPADSVGTPAAATGAPAAATGAPAAATGAPAAATGAPAAATGAPAAATGALAAATGAPAAATGTSAAATGAPADSSAAGIAAPDHTAPVPEAAAPQQIPG
;
A
#
# COMPACT_ATOMS: atom_id res chain seq x y z
N MET A 1 32.89 59.51 28.66
CA MET A 1 32.99 58.05 28.80
C MET A 1 31.59 57.50 29.00
N PHE A 2 30.97 56.96 27.96
CA PHE A 2 29.74 56.19 28.06
C PHE A 2 30.05 54.79 27.53
N GLY A 3 29.92 53.81 28.41
CA GLY A 3 30.27 52.41 28.17
C GLY A 3 29.31 51.76 27.18
N SER A 4 29.91 51.08 26.21
CA SER A 4 29.29 50.25 25.18
C SER A 4 28.51 49.09 25.81
N GLY A 5 27.18 49.17 25.83
CA GLY A 5 26.29 48.03 26.03
C GLY A 5 26.24 47.18 24.77
N THR A 6 26.46 45.87 24.93
CA THR A 6 26.30 44.84 23.91
C THR A 6 24.90 44.90 23.32
N ARG A 7 24.81 45.14 22.01
CA ARG A 7 23.56 45.07 21.25
C ARG A 7 23.07 43.63 21.24
N ASN A 8 21.81 43.42 21.64
CA ASN A 8 21.05 42.23 21.32
C ASN A 8 21.24 41.89 19.84
N ALA A 9 21.81 40.71 19.56
CA ALA A 9 21.79 40.16 18.22
C ALA A 9 20.33 39.85 17.90
N ALA A 10 19.69 40.73 17.12
CA ALA A 10 18.36 40.51 16.62
C ALA A 10 18.35 39.20 15.82
N TYR A 11 17.44 38.31 16.20
CA TYR A 11 17.08 37.12 15.44
C TYR A 11 16.90 37.50 13.95
N GLN A 12 17.72 36.93 13.07
CA GLN A 12 17.55 37.07 11.63
C GLN A 12 16.62 35.96 11.14
N ALA A 13 15.43 36.33 10.68
CA ALA A 13 14.54 35.41 9.99
C ALA A 13 15.25 34.87 8.74
N VAL A 14 15.45 33.55 8.69
CA VAL A 14 16.03 32.91 7.51
C VAL A 14 14.86 32.49 6.62
N ALA A 15 14.67 33.23 5.53
CA ALA A 15 13.67 32.90 4.53
C ALA A 15 14.08 31.61 3.81
N GLY A 16 13.29 30.55 4.00
CA GLY A 16 13.34 29.27 3.35
C GLY A 16 12.03 28.52 3.63
N PRO A 17 11.73 27.42 2.92
CA PRO A 17 10.56 26.59 3.24
C PRO A 17 10.53 26.19 4.73
N GLY A 18 9.34 26.17 5.31
CA GLY A 18 9.09 25.96 6.75
C GLY A 18 8.80 27.26 7.52
N HIS A 19 8.91 27.19 8.85
CA HIS A 19 8.47 28.26 9.78
C HIS A 19 9.37 29.51 9.77
N GLY A 20 10.51 29.44 9.07
CA GLY A 20 11.55 30.48 9.08
C GLY A 20 12.37 30.58 10.36
N ARG A 21 12.05 29.80 11.42
CA ARG A 21 12.68 29.87 12.75
C ARG A 21 12.80 28.51 13.43
N GLY A 22 13.64 28.44 14.46
CA GLY A 22 13.94 27.22 15.22
C GLY A 22 15.04 26.36 14.57
N MET A 23 14.87 25.03 14.56
CA MET A 23 15.89 24.12 14.03
C MET A 23 16.09 24.31 12.53
N SER A 24 17.35 24.46 12.11
CA SER A 24 17.73 24.41 10.70
C SER A 24 17.89 22.96 10.26
N GLN A 25 17.17 22.54 9.22
CA GLN A 25 17.30 21.17 8.69
C GLN A 25 18.70 20.94 8.10
N VAL A 26 19.21 21.87 7.28
CA VAL A 26 20.57 21.78 6.72
C VAL A 26 21.63 21.82 7.83
N GLY A 27 21.47 22.69 8.82
CA GLY A 27 22.42 22.76 9.93
C GLY A 27 22.35 21.55 10.87
N ALA A 28 21.18 20.94 11.04
CA ALA A 28 21.04 19.66 11.74
C ALA A 28 21.79 18.54 10.98
N PHE A 29 21.70 18.51 9.65
CA PHE A 29 22.48 17.60 8.82
C PHE A 29 23.99 17.81 8.96
N ASP A 30 24.45 19.06 8.86
CA ASP A 30 25.87 19.39 9.03
C ASP A 30 26.39 18.99 10.42
N GLN A 31 25.58 19.18 11.48
CA GLN A 31 25.92 18.73 12.83
C GLN A 31 25.94 17.21 12.95
N ALA A 32 24.95 16.51 12.38
CA ALA A 32 24.90 15.05 12.39
C ALA A 32 26.11 14.44 11.67
N THR A 33 26.47 14.97 10.51
CA THR A 33 27.67 14.53 9.75
C THR A 33 28.97 14.86 10.47
N ALA A 34 28.99 15.89 11.32
CA ALA A 34 30.09 16.18 12.24
C ALA A 34 30.08 15.32 13.53
N GLY A 35 29.12 14.40 13.69
CA GLY A 35 29.04 13.44 14.79
C GLY A 35 28.15 13.87 15.96
N ALA A 36 27.34 14.92 15.81
CA ALA A 36 26.36 15.29 16.83
C ALA A 36 25.23 14.26 16.89
N THR A 37 24.76 13.96 18.11
CA THR A 37 23.54 13.16 18.33
C THR A 37 22.30 14.01 18.16
N ALA A 38 21.14 13.38 17.99
CA ALA A 38 19.84 14.04 17.93
C ALA A 38 19.61 14.94 19.14
N ASP A 39 19.90 14.44 20.35
CA ASP A 39 19.83 15.22 21.59
C ASP A 39 20.75 16.45 21.56
N GLY A 40 21.97 16.30 21.02
CA GLY A 40 22.92 17.40 20.86
C GLY A 40 22.44 18.47 19.88
N ILE A 41 21.87 18.03 18.76
CA ILE A 41 21.26 18.90 17.73
C ILE A 41 20.07 19.66 18.32
N LEU A 42 19.15 18.96 19.00
CA LEU A 42 17.99 19.56 19.65
C LEU A 42 18.40 20.55 20.74
N ALA A 43 19.39 20.20 21.58
CA ALA A 43 19.90 21.09 22.61
C ALA A 43 20.61 22.33 22.03
N HIS A 44 21.22 22.21 20.85
CA HIS A 44 21.79 23.35 20.13
C HIS A 44 20.68 24.30 19.66
N TYR A 45 19.65 23.79 18.98
CA TYR A 45 18.63 24.64 18.37
C TYR A 45 17.58 25.14 19.36
N TYR A 46 17.26 24.38 20.41
CA TYR A 46 16.27 24.71 21.43
C TYR A 46 16.90 24.77 22.84
N PRO A 47 17.85 25.68 23.07
CA PRO A 47 18.59 25.74 24.33
C PRO A 47 17.65 25.95 25.53
N GLY A 48 17.77 25.07 26.52
CA GLY A 48 16.95 25.07 27.73
C GLY A 48 15.67 24.22 27.66
N ALA A 49 15.33 23.66 26.49
CA ALA A 49 14.24 22.71 26.38
C ALA A 49 14.63 21.38 27.03
N GLN A 50 13.64 20.71 27.62
CA GLN A 50 13.82 19.42 28.29
C GLN A 50 13.29 18.30 27.40
N LEU A 51 14.00 17.19 27.31
CA LEU A 51 13.47 16.00 26.66
C LEU A 51 12.44 15.34 27.58
N GLY A 52 11.26 15.04 27.02
CA GLY A 52 10.16 14.36 27.66
C GLY A 52 9.71 13.13 26.90
N THR A 53 8.75 12.41 27.46
CA THR A 53 8.12 11.25 26.83
C THR A 53 6.61 11.34 26.98
N ILE A 54 5.89 10.96 25.94
CA ILE A 54 4.44 10.82 25.92
C ILE A 54 4.03 9.36 25.74
N ALA A 55 2.82 9.01 26.19
CA ALA A 55 2.17 7.76 25.82
C ALA A 55 1.72 7.80 24.34
N PRO A 56 1.35 6.66 23.73
CA PRO A 56 0.72 6.64 22.40
C PRO A 56 -0.44 7.63 22.33
N THR A 57 -0.37 8.55 21.37
CA THR A 57 -1.24 9.73 21.30
C THR A 57 -1.68 9.94 19.87
N THR A 58 -2.96 10.27 19.68
CA THR A 58 -3.49 10.55 18.34
C THR A 58 -3.43 12.04 18.01
N VAL A 59 -3.17 12.35 16.75
CA VAL A 59 -3.26 13.71 16.18
C VAL A 59 -4.41 13.76 15.17
N ARG A 60 -5.06 14.93 15.05
CA ARG A 60 -6.00 15.23 13.97
C ARG A 60 -5.43 16.28 13.05
N VAL A 61 -5.44 15.97 11.76
CA VAL A 61 -4.90 16.79 10.67
C VAL A 61 -6.06 17.20 9.78
N ARG A 62 -6.26 18.51 9.58
CA ARG A 62 -7.15 19.00 8.52
C ARG A 62 -6.48 18.76 7.17
N LEU A 63 -7.16 18.06 6.27
CA LEU A 63 -6.70 17.87 4.89
C LEU A 63 -7.28 18.98 4.02
N THR A 64 -6.57 20.11 3.95
CA THR A 64 -7.06 21.34 3.30
C THR A 64 -7.25 21.17 1.80
N VAL A 65 -6.54 20.22 1.17
CA VAL A 65 -6.71 19.88 -0.24
C VAL A 65 -8.13 19.40 -0.56
N TYR A 66 -8.85 18.84 0.41
CA TYR A 66 -10.23 18.34 0.26
C TYR A 66 -11.28 19.27 0.88
N ASP A 67 -10.93 20.51 1.21
CA ASP A 67 -11.89 21.47 1.74
C ASP A 67 -13.00 21.75 0.72
N LYS A 68 -14.24 21.85 1.22
CA LYS A 68 -15.47 22.10 0.43
C LYS A 68 -15.88 20.95 -0.50
N GLU A 69 -15.25 19.80 -0.36
CA GLU A 69 -15.57 18.59 -1.13
C GLU A 69 -16.26 17.54 -0.27
N THR A 70 -16.86 16.54 -0.93
CA THR A 70 -17.31 15.32 -0.24
C THR A 70 -16.10 14.45 0.02
N LEU A 71 -16.04 13.76 1.16
CA LEU A 71 -15.00 12.77 1.39
C LEU A 71 -15.38 11.48 0.65
N ASP A 72 -14.69 11.21 -0.45
CA ASP A 72 -14.86 10.02 -1.27
C ASP A 72 -13.74 9.03 -0.99
N VAL A 73 -14.03 8.01 -0.16
CA VAL A 73 -13.04 7.13 0.45
C VAL A 73 -13.28 5.66 0.12
N TYR A 74 -12.21 4.92 -0.13
CA TYR A 74 -12.19 3.47 -0.32
C TYR A 74 -10.97 2.83 0.35
N SER A 75 -10.89 1.49 0.31
CA SER A 75 -9.70 0.75 0.75
C SER A 75 -9.61 -0.57 -0.02
N ASP A 76 -8.39 -1.01 -0.34
CA ASP A 76 -8.16 -2.27 -1.05
C ASP A 76 -8.56 -3.50 -0.21
N SER A 77 -8.58 -3.35 1.11
CA SER A 77 -9.04 -4.38 2.07
C SER A 77 -10.46 -4.11 2.59
N GLY A 78 -11.09 -3.05 2.11
CA GLY A 78 -12.38 -2.55 2.59
C GLY A 78 -12.27 -1.74 3.89
N LEU A 79 -13.36 -1.04 4.20
CA LEU A 79 -13.48 -0.11 5.31
C LEU A 79 -14.85 -0.26 5.99
N THR A 80 -15.06 0.42 7.10
CA THR A 80 -16.32 0.50 7.82
C THR A 80 -16.76 1.96 7.90
N VAL A 81 -18.01 2.24 7.56
CA VAL A 81 -18.63 3.57 7.67
C VAL A 81 -20.08 3.39 8.10
N ALA A 82 -20.60 4.24 8.99
CA ALA A 82 -21.97 4.14 9.50
C ALA A 82 -22.32 2.73 10.02
N GLY A 83 -21.38 2.06 10.71
CA GLY A 83 -21.53 0.68 11.19
C GLY A 83 -21.61 -0.41 10.10
N ARG A 84 -21.40 -0.04 8.83
CA ARG A 84 -21.48 -0.95 7.67
C ARG A 84 -20.09 -1.21 7.09
N ARG A 85 -19.81 -2.49 6.82
CA ARG A 85 -18.64 -2.88 6.03
C ARG A 85 -18.84 -2.52 4.55
N VAL A 86 -17.92 -1.74 4.02
CA VAL A 86 -17.73 -1.42 2.60
C VAL A 86 -16.55 -2.27 2.11
N VAL A 87 -16.80 -3.15 1.15
CA VAL A 87 -15.81 -4.15 0.71
C VAL A 87 -14.90 -3.58 -0.38
N ALA A 88 -13.79 -4.27 -0.65
CA ALA A 88 -12.89 -3.91 -1.75
C ALA A 88 -13.65 -3.73 -3.07
N GLY A 89 -13.33 -2.67 -3.81
CA GLY A 89 -14.02 -2.29 -5.03
C GLY A 89 -15.30 -1.48 -4.83
N GLN A 90 -15.63 -1.09 -3.59
CA GLN A 90 -16.67 -0.10 -3.28
C GLN A 90 -16.03 1.17 -2.70
N ALA A 91 -16.71 2.31 -2.82
CA ALA A 91 -16.35 3.55 -2.17
C ALA A 91 -17.50 4.06 -1.28
N ALA A 92 -17.14 4.84 -0.27
CA ALA A 92 -18.06 5.57 0.58
C ALA A 92 -17.88 7.07 0.36
N HIS A 93 -18.98 7.78 0.22
CA HIS A 93 -19.04 9.22 0.03
C HIS A 93 -19.69 9.83 1.28
N LEU A 94 -18.93 10.59 2.07
CA LEU A 94 -19.39 11.20 3.31
C LEU A 94 -19.58 12.71 3.11
N THR A 95 -20.80 13.19 3.32
CA THR A 95 -21.11 14.63 3.34
C THR A 95 -21.53 15.04 4.76
N PRO A 96 -20.81 15.95 5.42
CA PRO A 96 -21.08 16.30 6.82
C PRO A 96 -22.40 17.06 6.96
N THR A 97 -23.12 16.81 8.06
CA THR A 97 -24.40 17.44 8.39
C THR A 97 -24.25 18.44 9.55
N PRO A 98 -25.15 19.46 9.67
CA PRO A 98 -25.02 20.51 10.68
C PRO A 98 -25.13 20.05 12.14
N ASP A 99 -25.68 18.86 12.38
CA ASP A 99 -25.78 18.20 13.69
C ASP A 99 -24.50 17.44 14.08
N GLY A 100 -23.46 17.47 13.25
CA GLY A 100 -22.17 16.83 13.51
C GLY A 100 -22.06 15.41 12.96
N GLY A 101 -23.09 14.91 12.29
CA GLY A 101 -23.08 13.62 11.59
C GLY A 101 -22.62 13.70 10.13
N ALA A 102 -22.94 12.66 9.35
CA ALA A 102 -22.73 12.63 7.91
C ALA A 102 -23.87 11.89 7.18
N ASN A 103 -24.21 12.36 5.99
CA ASN A 103 -24.88 11.55 4.99
C ASN A 103 -23.85 10.67 4.29
N VAL A 104 -24.18 9.39 4.09
CA VAL A 104 -23.29 8.41 3.50
C VAL A 104 -23.93 7.78 2.29
N VAL A 105 -23.21 7.77 1.17
CA VAL A 105 -23.56 7.03 -0.05
C VAL A 105 -22.48 5.99 -0.31
N VAL A 106 -22.86 4.75 -0.57
CA VAL A 106 -21.92 3.68 -0.96
C VAL A 106 -22.18 3.32 -2.42
N THR A 107 -21.12 3.21 -3.20
CA THR A 107 -21.12 3.02 -4.66
C THR A 107 -20.19 1.88 -5.07
N ILE A 108 -20.32 1.44 -6.33
CA ILE A 108 -19.34 0.55 -6.97
C ILE A 108 -18.14 1.39 -7.42
N GLY A 109 -17.00 1.25 -6.74
CA GLY A 109 -15.85 2.16 -6.94
C GLY A 109 -16.24 3.62 -6.69
N CYS A 110 -15.40 4.55 -7.11
CA CYS A 110 -15.62 5.98 -6.84
C CYS A 110 -16.78 6.60 -7.65
N ASP A 111 -16.99 6.17 -8.89
CA ASP A 111 -17.93 6.83 -9.82
C ASP A 111 -19.08 5.91 -10.28
N GLY A 112 -19.24 4.74 -9.66
CA GLY A 112 -20.21 3.75 -10.11
C GLY A 112 -21.59 3.90 -9.49
N ASP A 113 -22.43 2.90 -9.77
CA ASP A 113 -23.82 2.89 -9.32
C ASP A 113 -23.93 2.87 -7.79
N VAL A 114 -24.93 3.58 -7.28
CA VAL A 114 -25.24 3.62 -5.85
C VAL A 114 -25.78 2.26 -5.39
N LEU A 115 -25.09 1.70 -4.40
CA LEU A 115 -25.45 0.46 -3.73
C LEU A 115 -26.29 0.72 -2.47
N TRP A 116 -26.01 1.82 -1.77
CA TRP A 116 -26.66 2.14 -0.51
C TRP A 116 -26.60 3.62 -0.17
N ARG A 117 -27.56 4.10 0.62
CA ARG A 117 -27.61 5.46 1.18
C ARG A 117 -28.07 5.40 2.63
N GLY A 118 -27.53 6.26 3.48
CA GLY A 118 -27.99 6.45 4.85
C GLY A 118 -27.37 7.68 5.50
N SER A 119 -27.56 7.80 6.81
CA SER A 119 -26.97 8.85 7.65
C SER A 119 -26.39 8.24 8.92
N THR A 120 -25.45 8.94 9.55
CA THR A 120 -24.74 8.48 10.75
C THR A 120 -24.38 9.67 11.63
N ASP A 121 -24.44 9.50 12.95
CA ASP A 121 -23.90 10.47 13.93
C ASP A 121 -22.37 10.29 14.13
N ASP A 122 -21.81 9.25 13.52
CA ASP A 122 -20.38 8.93 13.50
C ASP A 122 -19.82 9.22 12.09
N PRO A 123 -19.31 10.44 11.82
CA PRO A 123 -18.93 10.89 10.49
C PRO A 123 -17.52 10.43 10.06
N TRP A 124 -17.15 9.19 10.42
CA TRP A 124 -15.81 8.63 10.19
C TRP A 124 -15.87 7.36 9.34
N ALA A 125 -14.86 7.21 8.49
CA ALA A 125 -14.50 5.99 7.80
C ALA A 125 -13.33 5.34 8.53
N TYR A 126 -13.51 4.07 8.88
CA TYR A 126 -12.54 3.26 9.60
C TYR A 126 -11.99 2.19 8.66
N PRO A 127 -10.68 1.93 8.63
CA PRO A 127 -10.17 0.77 7.90
C PRO A 127 -10.56 -0.54 8.60
N ALA A 128 -10.17 -1.67 8.01
CA ALA A 128 -10.52 -2.99 8.52
C ALA A 128 -10.02 -3.23 9.97
N ASP A 129 -8.82 -2.76 10.29
CA ASP A 129 -8.24 -2.73 11.64
C ASP A 129 -7.90 -1.28 12.03
N PRO A 130 -8.43 -0.72 13.14
CA PRO A 130 -8.10 0.64 13.58
C PRO A 130 -6.71 0.80 14.23
N GLY A 131 -5.92 -0.26 14.44
CA GLY A 131 -4.60 -0.22 15.08
C GLY A 131 -3.47 0.44 14.24
N PRO A 132 -2.33 0.82 14.85
CA PRO A 132 -1.19 1.41 14.13
C PRO A 132 -0.43 0.38 13.27
N ASP A 133 0.54 0.83 12.46
CA ASP A 133 1.46 -0.04 11.69
C ASP A 133 0.79 -0.99 10.67
N ARG A 134 -0.26 -0.49 10.02
CA ARG A 134 -1.07 -1.27 9.07
C ARG A 134 -0.38 -1.55 7.75
N PRO A 135 -0.64 -2.70 7.11
CA PRO A 135 -0.21 -2.93 5.73
C PRO A 135 -0.87 -1.94 4.77
N ALA A 136 -0.17 -1.58 3.69
CA ALA A 136 -0.64 -0.58 2.73
C ALA A 136 -2.02 -0.89 2.11
N ALA A 137 -2.37 -2.17 1.98
CA ALA A 137 -3.68 -2.58 1.48
C ALA A 137 -4.85 -2.22 2.41
N GLU A 138 -4.59 -1.95 3.68
CA GLU A 138 -5.58 -1.56 4.68
C GLU A 138 -5.66 -0.04 4.89
N HIS A 139 -4.78 0.73 4.26
CA HIS A 139 -4.85 2.18 4.30
C HIS A 139 -6.15 2.67 3.65
N LEU A 140 -6.63 3.82 4.12
CA LEU A 140 -7.77 4.49 3.52
C LEU A 140 -7.28 5.35 2.38
N LYS A 141 -7.94 5.25 1.24
CA LYS A 141 -7.60 6.00 0.03
C LYS A 141 -8.72 6.93 -0.34
N VAL A 142 -8.36 8.15 -0.72
CA VAL A 142 -9.29 9.07 -1.38
C VAL A 142 -9.35 8.71 -2.87
N CYS A 143 -10.47 9.00 -3.52
CA CYS A 143 -10.71 8.62 -4.91
C CYS A 143 -9.75 9.26 -5.93
N ASP A 144 -8.96 10.26 -5.54
CA ASP A 144 -7.84 10.80 -6.32
C ASP A 144 -6.59 9.91 -6.31
N GLY A 145 -6.56 8.88 -5.45
CA GLY A 145 -5.46 7.93 -5.28
C GLY A 145 -4.60 8.16 -4.03
N SER A 146 -4.76 9.30 -3.35
CA SER A 146 -4.01 9.64 -2.13
C SER A 146 -4.35 8.66 -1.00
N SER A 147 -3.34 8.25 -0.23
CA SER A 147 -3.48 7.19 0.78
C SER A 147 -3.09 7.69 2.17
N PHE A 148 -3.88 7.30 3.18
CA PHE A 148 -3.77 7.77 4.56
C PHE A 148 -3.88 6.61 5.55
N ARG A 149 -3.04 6.68 6.59
CA ARG A 149 -3.17 5.84 7.80
C ARG A 149 -4.26 6.38 8.72
N GLY A 150 -4.65 5.57 9.69
CA GLY A 150 -5.69 5.96 10.65
C GLY A 150 -7.08 5.96 10.03
N VAL A 151 -7.90 6.89 10.50
CA VAL A 151 -9.29 7.09 10.07
C VAL A 151 -9.43 8.42 9.33
N LEU A 152 -10.38 8.48 8.40
CA LEU A 152 -10.74 9.70 7.69
C LEU A 152 -12.17 10.08 8.07
N GLY A 153 -12.42 11.33 8.41
CA GLY A 153 -13.73 11.81 8.78
C GLY A 153 -14.06 13.15 8.18
N VAL A 154 -15.32 13.54 8.32
CA VAL A 154 -15.82 14.83 7.84
C VAL A 154 -16.40 15.65 8.97
N THR A 155 -16.25 16.97 8.86
CA THR A 155 -16.89 17.95 9.74
C THR A 155 -17.27 19.18 8.94
N GLN A 156 -17.87 20.18 9.58
CA GLN A 156 -18.15 21.48 8.97
C GLN A 156 -17.30 22.59 9.60
N ASP A 157 -16.78 23.46 8.75
CA ASP A 157 -16.16 24.73 9.14
C ASP A 157 -16.86 25.86 8.38
N ASN A 158 -17.49 26.78 9.11
CA ASN A 158 -18.34 27.84 8.54
C ASN A 158 -19.40 27.31 7.54
N GLY A 159 -19.98 26.15 7.84
CA GLY A 159 -20.99 25.49 7.01
C GLY A 159 -20.44 24.82 5.74
N GLN A 160 -19.13 24.78 5.56
CA GLN A 160 -18.48 24.09 4.46
C GLN A 160 -17.90 22.74 4.92
N PRO A 161 -17.98 21.69 4.09
CA PRO A 161 -17.32 20.42 4.38
C PRO A 161 -15.81 20.57 4.57
N VAL A 162 -15.27 19.86 5.55
CA VAL A 162 -13.84 19.74 5.82
C VAL A 162 -13.53 18.27 6.10
N THR A 163 -12.43 17.78 5.52
CA THR A 163 -11.90 16.44 5.76
C THR A 163 -10.83 16.47 6.86
N VAL A 164 -10.92 15.52 7.79
CA VAL A 164 -9.99 15.37 8.90
C VAL A 164 -9.41 13.96 8.90
N ASN A 165 -8.10 13.85 8.97
CA ASN A 165 -7.42 12.58 9.21
C ASN A 165 -7.05 12.47 10.69
N GLN A 166 -7.48 11.39 11.35
CA GLN A 166 -7.09 11.09 12.74
C GLN A 166 -6.29 9.79 12.78
N LEU A 167 -5.10 9.86 13.38
CA LEU A 167 -4.15 8.76 13.40
C LEU A 167 -3.21 8.85 14.60
N ASP A 168 -2.48 7.78 14.89
CA ASP A 168 -1.40 7.82 15.88
C ASP A 168 -0.31 8.79 15.42
N VAL A 169 0.29 9.54 16.36
CA VAL A 169 1.31 10.54 16.03
C VAL A 169 2.54 9.90 15.40
N GLU A 170 2.88 8.65 15.72
CA GLU A 170 3.99 7.96 15.10
C GLU A 170 3.67 7.62 13.63
N ASP A 171 2.46 7.15 13.33
CA ASP A 171 1.97 6.92 11.96
C ASP A 171 1.97 8.23 11.14
N TYR A 172 1.60 9.36 11.75
CA TYR A 172 1.63 10.68 11.13
C TYR A 172 3.05 11.09 10.71
N LEU A 173 4.04 10.83 11.59
CA LEU A 173 5.43 11.20 11.35
C LEU A 173 6.09 10.39 10.24
N LEU A 174 5.58 9.19 9.92
CA LEU A 174 6.03 8.42 8.76
C LEU A 174 5.81 9.18 7.45
N GLY A 175 4.75 10.00 7.36
CA GLY A 175 4.51 10.89 6.22
C GLY A 175 5.25 12.23 6.32
N VAL A 176 5.30 12.83 7.51
CA VAL A 176 5.87 14.18 7.70
C VAL A 176 7.39 14.20 7.60
N VAL A 177 8.09 13.33 8.32
CA VAL A 177 9.57 13.39 8.38
C VAL A 177 10.21 13.33 6.99
N PRO A 178 9.85 12.39 6.10
CA PRO A 178 10.40 12.37 4.74
C PRO A 178 9.83 13.44 3.80
N ALA A 179 8.71 14.08 4.17
CA ALA A 179 8.18 15.23 3.43
C ALA A 179 8.91 16.54 3.76
N GLU A 180 9.45 16.64 4.97
CA GLU A 180 10.14 17.81 5.51
C GLU A 180 11.66 17.74 5.40
N MET A 181 12.24 16.54 5.50
CA MET A 181 13.68 16.31 5.35
C MET A 181 13.96 15.11 4.47
N GLU A 182 14.96 15.25 3.59
CA GLU A 182 15.39 14.21 2.67
C GLU A 182 15.79 12.93 3.42
N ALA A 183 15.05 11.84 3.21
CA ALA A 183 15.33 10.56 3.86
C ALA A 183 16.72 9.99 3.50
N ASP A 184 17.25 10.35 2.32
CA ASP A 184 18.57 9.91 1.85
C ASP A 184 19.75 10.54 2.59
N TRP A 185 19.49 11.52 3.45
CA TRP A 185 20.49 12.06 4.35
C TRP A 185 20.94 11.03 5.38
N ALA A 186 20.11 10.04 5.74
CA ALA A 186 20.52 8.95 6.62
C ALA A 186 21.80 8.25 6.12
N ASP A 187 21.85 7.94 4.82
CA ASP A 187 22.96 7.24 4.18
C ASP A 187 24.21 8.13 4.02
N LYS A 188 24.06 9.43 4.24
CA LYS A 188 25.11 10.45 4.15
C LYS A 188 25.63 10.88 5.53
N GLY A 189 25.26 10.17 6.60
CA GLY A 189 25.64 10.50 7.99
C GLY A 189 24.64 11.41 8.71
N GLY A 190 23.49 11.69 8.11
CA GLY A 190 22.42 12.54 8.64
C GLY A 190 21.34 11.81 9.44
N ALA A 191 21.55 10.56 9.84
CA ALA A 191 20.54 9.79 10.58
C ALA A 191 20.11 10.47 11.89
N GLU A 192 21.06 11.07 12.62
CA GLU A 192 20.76 11.82 13.85
C GLU A 192 19.99 13.12 13.57
N ALA A 193 20.13 13.71 12.37
CA ALA A 193 19.31 14.84 11.95
C ALA A 193 17.85 14.42 11.75
N LEU A 194 17.61 13.31 11.06
CA LEU A 194 16.26 12.73 10.90
C LEU A 194 15.62 12.40 12.25
N ARG A 195 16.40 11.88 13.21
CA ARG A 195 15.93 11.65 14.59
C ARG A 195 15.56 12.94 15.30
N ALA A 196 16.39 13.99 15.20
CA ALA A 196 16.05 15.31 15.75
C ALA A 196 14.77 15.89 15.12
N GLN A 197 14.60 15.74 13.81
CA GLN A 197 13.39 16.17 13.11
C GLN A 197 12.15 15.40 13.52
N ALA A 198 12.24 14.08 13.76
CA ALA A 198 11.10 13.33 14.28
C ALA A 198 10.64 13.88 15.64
N VAL A 199 11.56 14.16 16.56
CA VAL A 199 11.24 14.76 17.88
C VAL A 199 10.66 16.18 17.74
N ALA A 200 11.26 17.02 16.89
CA ALA A 200 10.77 18.38 16.66
C ALA A 200 9.39 18.38 15.96
N ALA A 201 9.19 17.53 14.96
CA ALA A 201 7.90 17.43 14.27
C ALA A 201 6.80 16.92 15.20
N ARG A 202 7.08 15.91 16.03
CA ARG A 202 6.16 15.38 17.05
C ARG A 202 5.74 16.46 18.04
N SER A 203 6.73 17.18 18.58
CA SER A 203 6.48 18.22 19.60
C SER A 203 5.65 19.37 19.03
N TYR A 204 5.95 19.79 17.80
CA TYR A 204 5.14 20.79 17.10
C TYR A 204 3.70 20.33 16.91
N ALA A 205 3.47 19.15 16.33
CA ALA A 205 2.13 18.66 16.02
C ALA A 205 1.25 18.50 17.27
N LEU A 206 1.84 18.09 18.40
CA LEU A 206 1.13 17.91 19.67
C LEU A 206 0.93 19.21 20.45
N ALA A 207 1.76 20.22 20.21
CA ALA A 207 1.59 21.54 20.82
C ALA A 207 0.55 22.40 20.11
N GLU A 208 0.27 22.11 18.84
CA GLU A 208 -0.67 22.85 18.01
C GLU A 208 -2.14 22.55 18.35
N HIS A 209 -2.98 23.60 18.23
CA HIS A 209 -4.43 23.49 18.32
C HIS A 209 -5.08 24.54 17.42
N ARG A 210 -4.86 24.37 16.12
CA ARG A 210 -5.20 25.40 15.11
C ARG A 210 -6.69 25.48 14.81
N TYR A 211 -7.41 24.37 14.98
CA TYR A 211 -8.85 24.29 14.76
C TYR A 211 -9.53 23.54 15.92
N PRO A 212 -10.80 23.84 16.23
CA PRO A 212 -11.55 23.08 17.24
C PRO A 212 -11.65 21.57 16.95
N TYR A 213 -11.49 21.18 15.69
CA TYR A 213 -11.60 19.81 15.20
C TYR A 213 -10.25 19.20 14.77
N ALA A 214 -9.16 19.97 14.70
CA ALA A 214 -7.86 19.50 14.26
C ALA A 214 -6.71 20.28 14.91
N GLN A 215 -5.68 19.58 15.37
CA GLN A 215 -4.47 20.19 15.92
C GLN A 215 -3.72 20.95 14.82
N THR A 216 -3.56 20.32 13.65
CA THR A 216 -2.67 20.79 12.57
C THR A 216 -3.34 20.71 11.19
N CYS A 217 -2.60 21.06 10.15
CA CYS A 217 -3.00 21.02 8.74
C CYS A 217 -1.93 20.34 7.87
N ASP A 218 -2.30 19.95 6.65
CA ASP A 218 -1.47 19.21 5.69
C ASP A 218 -0.50 20.05 4.84
N THR A 219 -0.47 21.37 5.06
CA THR A 219 0.33 22.33 4.28
C THR A 219 1.57 22.79 5.03
N THR A 220 2.46 23.49 4.31
CA THR A 220 3.66 24.12 4.88
C THR A 220 3.38 25.25 5.87
N ASP A 221 2.13 25.73 6.00
CA ASP A 221 1.74 26.65 7.07
C ASP A 221 1.71 25.95 8.45
N CYS A 222 1.69 24.62 8.41
CA CYS A 222 1.81 23.71 9.54
C CYS A 222 3.03 22.80 9.31
N GLN A 223 2.81 21.57 8.84
CA GLN A 223 3.84 20.65 8.38
C GLN A 223 3.34 19.99 7.11
N MET A 224 4.23 19.81 6.13
CA MET A 224 3.88 19.09 4.91
C MET A 224 3.50 17.65 5.25
N TYR A 225 2.24 17.27 4.99
CA TYR A 225 1.74 15.92 5.26
C TYR A 225 1.04 15.35 4.01
N PRO A 226 1.73 14.53 3.21
CA PRO A 226 1.19 13.94 1.99
C PRO A 226 0.53 12.56 2.22
N GLY A 227 0.14 12.23 3.46
CA GLY A 227 -0.28 10.86 3.79
C GLY A 227 0.89 9.89 3.65
N THR A 228 0.64 8.73 3.03
CA THR A 228 1.62 7.63 2.93
C THR A 228 2.54 7.72 1.71
N ASP A 229 2.35 8.71 0.84
CA ASP A 229 3.00 8.80 -0.48
C ASP A 229 4.53 8.97 -0.40
N LYS A 230 5.03 9.56 0.70
CA LYS A 230 6.45 9.82 0.92
C LYS A 230 7.11 8.92 1.96
N GLU A 231 6.43 7.90 2.46
CA GLU A 231 7.01 7.00 3.47
C GLU A 231 8.33 6.38 2.97
N ASP A 232 9.37 6.44 3.80
CA ASP A 232 10.69 5.89 3.53
C ASP A 232 11.20 5.17 4.77
N SER A 233 11.77 3.96 4.60
CA SER A 233 12.26 3.15 5.71
C SER A 233 13.31 3.86 6.57
N ARG A 234 14.15 4.71 5.97
CA ARG A 234 15.21 5.43 6.70
C ARG A 234 14.62 6.50 7.62
N ALA A 235 13.57 7.18 7.18
CA ALA A 235 12.82 8.11 8.02
C ALA A 235 12.01 7.35 9.07
N ALA A 236 11.41 6.21 8.72
CA ALA A 236 10.69 5.36 9.66
C ALA A 236 11.59 4.88 10.82
N ASP A 237 12.84 4.49 10.54
CA ASP A 237 13.81 4.14 11.59
C ASP A 237 14.06 5.31 12.56
N ALA A 238 14.12 6.54 12.06
CA ALA A 238 14.26 7.73 12.89
C ALA A 238 13.02 8.01 13.75
N VAL A 239 11.82 7.84 13.18
CA VAL A 239 10.54 7.96 13.90
C VAL A 239 10.47 6.90 15.02
N HIS A 240 10.65 5.63 14.69
CA HIS A 240 10.56 4.53 15.65
C HIS A 240 11.61 4.61 16.76
N SER A 241 12.86 4.96 16.42
CA SER A 241 13.94 5.10 17.42
C SER A 241 13.82 6.32 18.33
N THR A 242 12.84 7.20 18.06
CA THR A 242 12.52 8.38 18.88
C THR A 242 11.05 8.39 19.33
N ALA A 243 10.37 7.24 19.25
CA ALA A 243 8.95 7.12 19.54
C ALA A 243 8.61 7.73 20.92
N GLY A 244 7.58 8.57 20.95
CA GLY A 244 7.11 9.28 22.13
C GLY A 244 8.05 10.37 22.68
N GLN A 245 9.24 10.59 22.12
CA GLN A 245 10.14 11.66 22.58
C GLN A 245 9.65 13.04 22.09
N VAL A 246 9.58 13.99 23.02
CA VAL A 246 9.15 15.38 22.76
C VAL A 246 10.06 16.39 23.47
N LEU A 247 10.08 17.63 23.00
CA LEU A 247 10.71 18.76 23.68
C LEU A 247 9.68 19.49 24.55
N MET A 248 10.08 19.88 25.75
CA MET A 248 9.22 20.50 26.75
C MET A 248 9.83 21.77 27.34
N ARG A 249 8.95 22.66 27.79
CA ARG A 249 9.29 23.83 28.61
C ARG A 249 8.25 23.95 29.73
N ASP A 250 8.73 24.06 30.97
CA ASP A 250 7.88 24.21 32.16
C ASP A 250 6.83 23.09 32.32
N GLY A 251 7.14 21.86 31.87
CA GLY A 251 6.24 20.71 31.91
C GLY A 251 5.24 20.60 30.74
N HIS A 252 5.20 21.60 29.86
CA HIS A 252 4.36 21.63 28.67
C HIS A 252 5.16 21.29 27.42
N ILE A 253 4.51 20.65 26.43
CA ILE A 253 5.15 20.35 25.13
C ILE A 253 5.44 21.66 24.40
N LEU A 254 6.66 21.80 23.92
CA LEU A 254 7.14 22.98 23.22
C LEU A 254 6.75 22.93 21.75
N ARG A 255 6.18 24.03 21.22
CA ARG A 255 5.85 24.16 19.79
C ARG A 255 7.12 24.40 18.97
N THR A 256 7.83 23.33 18.63
CA THR A 256 9.15 23.40 18.01
C THR A 256 9.10 23.64 16.52
N GLU A 257 9.11 24.93 16.16
CA GLU A 257 9.25 25.39 14.78
C GLU A 257 10.62 25.00 14.20
N TYR A 258 10.68 24.75 12.90
CA TYR A 258 11.89 24.43 12.12
C TYR A 258 11.79 24.96 10.68
N SER A 259 12.93 25.07 9.99
CA SER A 259 13.00 25.51 8.59
C SER A 259 14.23 24.95 7.86
N ALA A 260 14.25 25.04 6.53
CA ALA A 260 15.39 24.58 5.74
C ALA A 260 16.72 25.27 6.13
N ALA A 261 16.66 26.60 6.34
CA ALA A 261 17.75 27.50 6.72
C ALA A 261 19.17 27.05 6.25
N PRO A 262 19.52 27.21 4.95
CA PRO A 262 20.76 26.68 4.35
C PRO A 262 22.08 27.21 4.94
N GLY A 263 22.04 28.29 5.72
CA GLY A 263 23.19 28.82 6.45
C GLY A 263 23.41 28.20 7.83
N GLY A 264 22.77 27.07 8.13
CA GLY A 264 22.83 26.38 9.41
C GLY A 264 21.92 26.93 10.51
N GLY A 265 21.24 28.06 10.27
CA GLY A 265 20.35 28.70 11.25
C GLY A 265 21.07 29.21 12.50
N GLN A 266 20.30 29.68 13.48
CA GLN A 266 20.80 30.04 14.82
C GLN A 266 19.86 29.43 15.87
N PRO A 267 20.35 29.12 17.08
CA PRO A 267 19.51 28.72 18.20
C PRO A 267 18.36 29.71 18.44
N ILE A 268 17.18 29.20 18.75
CA ILE A 268 16.03 30.03 19.11
C ILE A 268 15.93 30.21 20.62
N ASP A 269 15.51 31.39 21.07
CA ASP A 269 15.07 31.59 22.45
C ASP A 269 13.73 30.88 22.65
N ILE A 270 13.74 29.74 23.35
CA ILE A 270 12.55 28.91 23.56
C ILE A 270 11.43 29.61 24.33
N THR A 271 11.72 30.72 25.02
CA THR A 271 10.69 31.53 25.69
C THR A 271 9.80 32.28 24.70
N THR A 272 10.28 32.43 23.46
CA THR A 272 9.54 33.01 22.33
C THR A 272 8.70 31.98 21.56
N LEU A 273 8.78 30.71 21.94
CA LEU A 273 7.95 29.63 21.42
C LEU A 273 6.76 29.40 22.35
N GLU A 274 5.61 29.17 21.73
CA GLU A 274 4.40 28.75 22.43
C GLU A 274 4.59 27.33 23.00
N VAL A 275 3.77 27.02 24.00
CA VAL A 275 3.69 25.70 24.61
C VAL A 275 2.27 25.20 24.49
N GLY A 276 2.12 23.90 24.28
CA GLY A 276 0.83 23.22 24.23
C GLY A 276 0.48 22.54 25.55
N PRO A 277 -0.24 21.40 25.49
CA PRO A 277 -0.63 20.66 26.69
C PRO A 277 0.58 20.00 27.37
N THR A 278 0.39 19.62 28.62
CA THR A 278 1.25 18.68 29.33
C THR A 278 1.00 17.25 28.83
N PRO A 279 1.97 16.32 28.95
CA PRO A 279 1.76 14.91 28.63
C PRO A 279 0.53 14.28 29.34
N ALA A 280 0.26 14.65 30.58
CA ALA A 280 -0.88 14.15 31.34
C ALA A 280 -2.25 14.65 30.78
N GLU A 281 -2.28 15.85 30.22
CA GLU A 281 -3.48 16.38 29.54
C GLU A 281 -3.73 15.66 28.21
N LEU A 282 -2.69 15.23 27.50
CA LEU A 282 -2.83 14.41 26.29
C LEU A 282 -3.39 13.01 26.60
N GLU A 283 -2.95 12.37 27.68
CA GLU A 283 -3.50 11.07 28.11
C GLU A 283 -4.97 11.15 28.54
N SER A 284 -5.41 12.33 28.98
CA SER A 284 -6.79 12.60 29.39
C SER A 284 -7.70 12.98 28.21
N ALA A 285 -7.13 13.23 27.02
CA ALA A 285 -7.88 13.57 25.83
C ALA A 285 -8.57 12.31 25.24
N PRO A 286 -9.79 12.44 24.66
CA PRO A 286 -10.42 11.33 23.97
C PRO A 286 -9.49 10.83 22.85
N GLY A 287 -9.13 9.55 22.88
CA GLY A 287 -8.32 8.90 21.83
C GLY A 287 -9.04 8.83 20.48
N ALA A 288 -8.47 8.10 19.52
CA ALA A 288 -9.15 7.75 18.27
C ALA A 288 -10.58 7.30 18.56
N PRO A 289 -11.60 7.79 17.81
CA PRO A 289 -12.92 7.19 17.89
C PRO A 289 -12.74 5.70 17.60
N ALA A 290 -13.22 4.87 18.51
CA ALA A 290 -13.23 3.43 18.27
C ALA A 290 -14.27 3.18 17.19
N ALA A 291 -13.91 2.39 16.17
CA ALA A 291 -14.89 1.95 15.18
C ALA A 291 -16.12 1.40 15.91
N PRO A 292 -17.35 1.84 15.57
CA PRO A 292 -18.53 1.35 16.24
C PRO A 292 -18.58 -0.17 16.10
N ALA A 293 -18.85 -0.86 17.21
CA ALA A 293 -19.11 -2.30 17.17
C ALA A 293 -20.20 -2.55 16.12
N PRO A 294 -20.06 -3.55 15.23
CA PRO A 294 -21.09 -3.84 14.25
C PRO A 294 -22.42 -4.01 14.99
N ALA A 295 -23.45 -3.30 14.50
CA ALA A 295 -24.75 -3.28 15.15
C ALA A 295 -25.19 -4.73 15.46
N ALA A 296 -25.54 -4.98 16.72
CA ALA A 296 -26.09 -6.26 17.13
C ALA A 296 -27.30 -6.60 16.24
N PRO A 297 -27.44 -7.85 15.76
CA PRO A 297 -28.56 -8.22 14.92
C PRO A 297 -29.86 -7.95 15.68
N GLU A 298 -30.78 -7.23 15.03
CA GLU A 298 -32.12 -6.94 15.53
C GLU A 298 -32.81 -8.25 15.94
N GLN A 299 -33.44 -8.25 17.12
CA GLN A 299 -33.83 -9.45 17.90
C GLN A 299 -34.44 -10.58 17.04
N ALA A 300 -33.73 -11.70 16.97
CA ALA A 300 -34.23 -12.94 16.40
C ALA A 300 -35.17 -13.67 17.39
N VAL A 301 -36.28 -14.15 16.84
CA VAL A 301 -37.23 -15.13 17.40
C VAL A 301 -36.48 -16.36 17.97
N PRO A 302 -36.91 -16.97 19.10
CA PRO A 302 -36.05 -17.89 19.85
C PRO A 302 -35.82 -19.24 19.15
N GLU A 303 -34.54 -19.49 18.90
CA GLU A 303 -33.73 -20.70 19.11
C GLU A 303 -34.37 -22.09 18.87
N GLN A 304 -34.01 -22.69 17.73
CA GLN A 304 -33.73 -24.12 17.64
C GLN A 304 -32.31 -24.33 17.10
N ALA A 305 -31.48 -25.02 17.89
CA ALA A 305 -30.05 -25.24 17.70
C ALA A 305 -29.70 -26.01 16.41
N VAL A 306 -28.64 -25.59 15.67
CA VAL A 306 -27.37 -26.30 15.26
C VAL A 306 -26.43 -25.29 14.49
N PRO A 307 -25.14 -25.56 14.18
CA PRO A 307 -23.89 -25.17 14.86
C PRO A 307 -23.04 -24.05 14.17
N GLU A 308 -21.98 -23.61 14.86
CA GLU A 308 -20.95 -22.63 14.48
C GLU A 308 -20.34 -22.84 13.08
N GLN A 309 -20.91 -22.22 12.04
CA GLN A 309 -20.25 -22.02 10.75
C GLN A 309 -21.01 -20.99 9.88
N ALA A 310 -21.25 -19.77 10.36
CA ALA A 310 -21.93 -18.76 9.54
C ALA A 310 -21.69 -17.31 10.00
N VAL A 311 -20.50 -16.75 9.75
CA VAL A 311 -20.33 -15.29 9.56
C VAL A 311 -19.34 -15.04 8.41
N ARG A 312 -19.67 -15.52 7.21
CA ARG A 312 -19.22 -14.96 5.93
C ARG A 312 -20.47 -14.98 5.05
N GLY A 313 -20.87 -13.83 4.51
CA GLY A 313 -22.08 -13.78 3.67
C GLY A 313 -21.94 -14.77 2.52
N ASN A 314 -22.82 -15.77 2.47
CA ASN A 314 -22.82 -16.80 1.43
C ASN A 314 -22.99 -16.14 0.06
N THR A 315 -21.92 -16.06 -0.72
CA THR A 315 -22.03 -15.69 -2.14
C THR A 315 -22.72 -16.83 -2.90
N ALA A 316 -23.16 -16.58 -4.13
CA ALA A 316 -23.68 -17.64 -4.99
C ALA A 316 -22.63 -18.75 -5.21
N ILE A 317 -21.34 -18.38 -5.16
CA ILE A 317 -20.21 -19.32 -5.22
C ILE A 317 -20.10 -20.14 -3.93
N ASP A 318 -20.27 -19.53 -2.75
CA ASP A 318 -20.22 -20.24 -1.47
C ASP A 318 -21.37 -21.25 -1.35
N ALA A 319 -22.59 -20.85 -1.74
CA ALA A 319 -23.74 -21.75 -1.79
C ALA A 319 -23.48 -22.94 -2.73
N LYS A 320 -22.91 -22.67 -3.91
CA LYS A 320 -22.61 -23.71 -4.90
C LYS A 320 -21.46 -24.63 -4.48
N TYR A 321 -20.48 -24.09 -3.79
CA TYR A 321 -19.37 -24.85 -3.22
C TYR A 321 -19.86 -25.78 -2.11
N ALA A 322 -20.75 -25.30 -1.23
CA ALA A 322 -21.39 -26.11 -0.20
C ALA A 322 -22.26 -27.24 -0.82
N GLU A 323 -23.06 -26.93 -1.84
CA GLU A 323 -23.82 -27.95 -2.61
C GLU A 323 -22.94 -29.03 -3.22
N SER A 324 -21.68 -28.69 -3.57
CA SER A 324 -20.72 -29.61 -4.15
C SER A 324 -19.98 -30.50 -3.15
N GLY A 325 -20.24 -30.34 -1.84
CA GLY A 325 -19.56 -31.08 -0.78
C GLY A 325 -18.36 -30.34 -0.15
N GLY A 326 -18.17 -29.05 -0.47
CA GLY A 326 -17.13 -28.21 0.10
C GLY A 326 -15.72 -28.76 -0.11
N ALA A 327 -14.85 -28.62 0.91
CA ALA A 327 -13.45 -29.05 0.82
C ALA A 327 -13.28 -30.58 0.69
N ALA A 328 -14.27 -31.35 1.15
CA ALA A 328 -14.32 -32.80 0.97
C ALA A 328 -14.93 -33.22 -0.39
N GLY A 329 -15.47 -32.26 -1.14
CA GLY A 329 -16.03 -32.44 -2.47
C GLY A 329 -14.97 -32.46 -3.58
N PRO A 330 -15.37 -32.65 -4.84
CA PRO A 330 -14.47 -32.81 -5.98
C PRO A 330 -13.64 -31.55 -6.28
N LEU A 331 -14.08 -30.38 -5.82
CA LEU A 331 -13.37 -29.12 -5.99
C LEU A 331 -12.19 -28.94 -5.02
N GLY A 332 -12.21 -29.59 -3.86
CA GLY A 332 -11.18 -29.38 -2.82
C GLY A 332 -11.09 -27.94 -2.33
N ASP A 333 -9.99 -27.60 -1.64
CA ASP A 333 -9.82 -26.28 -1.01
C ASP A 333 -9.82 -25.10 -2.03
N PRO A 334 -10.36 -23.93 -1.64
CA PRO A 334 -10.24 -22.71 -2.44
C PRO A 334 -8.78 -22.26 -2.52
N MET A 335 -8.38 -21.79 -3.70
CA MET A 335 -7.00 -21.35 -3.98
C MET A 335 -6.83 -19.83 -3.91
N GLY A 336 -7.87 -19.10 -3.49
CA GLY A 336 -7.87 -17.65 -3.38
C GLY A 336 -9.27 -17.09 -3.13
N PRO A 337 -9.40 -15.76 -3.00
CA PRO A 337 -10.69 -15.10 -2.83
C PRO A 337 -11.54 -15.17 -4.11
N GLU A 338 -12.85 -14.93 -3.95
CA GLU A 338 -13.73 -14.70 -5.10
C GLU A 338 -13.30 -13.44 -5.86
N SER A 339 -13.20 -13.56 -7.17
CA SER A 339 -12.67 -12.54 -8.09
C SER A 339 -13.66 -12.24 -9.21
N LEU A 340 -13.55 -11.07 -9.86
CA LEU A 340 -14.44 -10.71 -10.98
C LEU A 340 -14.03 -11.42 -12.28
N LEU A 341 -15.03 -11.87 -13.05
CA LEU A 341 -14.79 -12.36 -14.40
C LEU A 341 -14.25 -11.23 -15.31
N PRO A 342 -13.38 -11.56 -16.29
CA PRO A 342 -13.00 -10.62 -17.34
C PRO A 342 -14.25 -10.07 -18.05
N GLY A 343 -14.36 -8.74 -18.15
CA GLY A 343 -15.55 -8.05 -18.66
C GLY A 343 -16.58 -7.65 -17.59
N LYS A 344 -16.34 -7.97 -16.31
CA LYS A 344 -17.14 -7.55 -15.14
C LYS A 344 -18.59 -8.07 -15.11
N VAL A 345 -18.93 -9.12 -15.86
CA VAL A 345 -20.28 -9.73 -15.89
C VAL A 345 -20.33 -11.02 -15.05
N GLY A 346 -19.95 -10.92 -13.77
CA GLY A 346 -19.99 -12.02 -12.81
C GLY A 346 -18.70 -12.19 -12.00
N THR A 347 -18.69 -13.19 -11.13
CA THR A 347 -17.56 -13.56 -10.26
C THR A 347 -17.13 -15.00 -10.48
N PHE A 348 -15.92 -15.34 -10.08
CA PHE A 348 -15.40 -16.70 -10.07
C PHE A 348 -14.50 -16.94 -8.86
N ARG A 349 -14.36 -18.20 -8.43
CA ARG A 349 -13.37 -18.61 -7.44
C ARG A 349 -12.71 -19.90 -7.88
N LEU A 350 -11.38 -19.94 -7.78
CA LEU A 350 -10.57 -21.10 -8.11
C LEU A 350 -10.48 -22.05 -6.92
N TYR A 351 -10.53 -23.34 -7.20
CA TYR A 351 -10.40 -24.44 -6.26
C TYR A 351 -9.41 -25.46 -6.84
N LYS A 352 -8.81 -26.29 -5.98
CA LYS A 352 -7.82 -27.30 -6.39
C LYS A 352 -8.30 -28.22 -7.52
N GLY A 353 -9.60 -28.53 -7.56
CA GLY A 353 -10.23 -29.44 -8.51
C GLY A 353 -11.15 -28.77 -9.55
N GLY A 354 -11.26 -27.44 -9.57
CA GLY A 354 -12.10 -26.75 -10.56
C GLY A 354 -12.32 -25.27 -10.27
N VAL A 355 -13.23 -24.65 -11.01
CA VAL A 355 -13.65 -23.26 -10.80
C VAL A 355 -15.16 -23.19 -10.67
N ILE A 356 -15.64 -22.33 -9.77
CA ILE A 356 -17.05 -21.95 -9.75
C ILE A 356 -17.17 -20.56 -10.35
N ILE A 357 -18.08 -20.40 -11.30
CA ILE A 357 -18.35 -19.14 -12.00
C ILE A 357 -19.80 -18.75 -11.71
N ALA A 358 -20.02 -17.55 -11.19
CA ALA A 358 -21.34 -16.99 -10.95
C ALA A 358 -21.60 -15.81 -11.89
N THR A 359 -22.61 -15.93 -12.74
CA THR A 359 -23.07 -14.81 -13.58
C THR A 359 -24.51 -14.43 -13.23
N PRO A 360 -24.93 -13.18 -13.47
CA PRO A 360 -26.31 -12.76 -13.21
C PRO A 360 -27.36 -13.58 -13.99
N THR A 361 -27.00 -14.10 -15.17
CA THR A 361 -27.93 -14.81 -16.07
C THR A 361 -27.98 -16.31 -15.86
N LEU A 362 -26.87 -16.96 -15.46
CA LEU A 362 -26.77 -18.41 -15.34
C LEU A 362 -26.64 -18.90 -13.89
N GLY A 363 -26.53 -17.98 -12.92
CA GLY A 363 -26.24 -18.33 -11.53
C GLY A 363 -24.85 -18.94 -11.37
N ALA A 364 -24.58 -19.55 -10.22
CA ALA A 364 -23.31 -20.23 -9.96
C ALA A 364 -23.25 -21.61 -10.62
N GLN A 365 -22.25 -21.80 -11.48
CA GLN A 365 -21.99 -23.02 -12.24
C GLN A 365 -20.62 -23.58 -11.85
N ILE A 366 -20.55 -24.90 -11.69
CA ILE A 366 -19.31 -25.61 -11.38
C ILE A 366 -18.68 -26.08 -12.69
N VAL A 367 -17.41 -25.72 -12.88
CA VAL A 367 -16.55 -26.28 -13.91
C VAL A 367 -15.50 -27.14 -13.21
N ASP A 368 -15.84 -28.41 -13.06
CA ASP A 368 -15.02 -29.44 -12.42
C ASP A 368 -14.06 -30.07 -13.45
N TYR A 369 -12.76 -30.08 -13.14
CA TYR A 369 -11.73 -30.64 -14.02
C TYR A 369 -11.90 -32.15 -14.25
N ALA A 370 -12.47 -32.89 -13.29
CA ALA A 370 -12.73 -34.33 -13.40
C ALA A 370 -13.95 -34.65 -14.28
N ARG A 371 -14.94 -33.75 -14.35
CA ARG A 371 -16.17 -33.96 -15.12
C ARG A 371 -16.00 -33.62 -16.60
N LEU A 372 -15.10 -32.70 -16.92
CA LEU A 372 -14.62 -32.46 -18.30
C LEU A 372 -13.93 -33.71 -18.89
N LEU A 373 -13.30 -34.55 -18.07
CA LEU A 373 -12.69 -35.82 -18.48
C LEU A 373 -13.70 -36.95 -18.78
N GLN A 374 -14.96 -36.84 -18.33
CA GLN A 374 -16.01 -37.87 -18.54
C GLN A 374 -16.91 -37.60 -19.76
N ILE A 375 -16.83 -36.42 -20.39
CA ILE A 375 -17.62 -36.08 -21.59
C ILE A 375 -17.00 -36.66 -22.88
N ALA A 376 -15.82 -37.31 -22.79
CA ALA A 376 -15.30 -38.17 -23.85
C ALA A 376 -15.66 -39.66 -23.56
N PRO A 377 -16.62 -40.28 -24.29
CA PRO A 377 -16.90 -41.69 -24.11
C PRO A 377 -15.86 -42.56 -24.83
N GLN A 378 -15.27 -43.46 -24.05
CA GLN A 378 -14.85 -44.83 -24.38
C GLN A 378 -13.84 -45.05 -25.52
N VAL A 379 -12.60 -45.41 -25.15
CA VAL A 379 -12.00 -46.67 -25.63
C VAL A 379 -11.34 -47.37 -24.44
N SER A 380 -11.98 -48.44 -23.98
CA SER A 380 -11.42 -49.38 -23.02
C SER A 380 -10.39 -50.30 -23.68
N GLN A 381 -9.29 -50.52 -22.97
CA GLN A 381 -8.49 -51.75 -22.83
C GLN A 381 -8.16 -52.59 -24.08
N SER A 382 -6.86 -52.74 -24.33
CA SER A 382 -6.27 -54.08 -24.46
C SER A 382 -4.95 -54.13 -23.69
N ALA A 383 -4.89 -55.03 -22.72
CA ALA A 383 -3.65 -55.51 -22.13
C ALA A 383 -3.04 -56.55 -23.10
N GLY A 384 -1.70 -56.61 -23.18
CA GLY A 384 -1.00 -57.69 -23.88
C GLY A 384 0.45 -57.37 -24.23
N GLU A 385 1.35 -57.78 -23.33
CA GLU A 385 2.71 -58.33 -23.60
C GLU A 385 3.76 -57.54 -24.42
N GLY A 386 4.96 -57.40 -23.82
CA GLY A 386 6.21 -57.57 -24.58
C GLY A 386 7.41 -56.69 -24.20
N ALA A 387 8.21 -57.16 -23.23
CA ALA A 387 9.69 -57.13 -23.15
C ALA A 387 10.49 -55.84 -23.52
N GLY A 388 11.17 -55.22 -22.54
CA GLY A 388 12.65 -55.20 -22.44
C GLY A 388 13.21 -53.82 -22.85
N VAL A 389 14.30 -53.24 -22.34
CA VAL A 389 15.54 -53.71 -21.70
C VAL A 389 16.25 -52.52 -21.00
N GLN A 390 16.85 -52.81 -19.83
CA GLN A 390 18.04 -52.25 -19.12
C GLN A 390 18.38 -50.75 -18.98
N ALA A 391 18.79 -50.47 -17.73
CA ALA A 391 19.50 -49.31 -17.22
C ALA A 391 20.99 -49.25 -17.62
N ALA A 392 21.54 -48.03 -17.69
CA ALA A 392 22.92 -47.72 -17.29
C ALA A 392 23.14 -46.19 -17.12
N ALA A 393 23.66 -45.79 -15.97
CA ALA A 393 24.46 -44.56 -15.76
C ALA A 393 25.94 -45.01 -15.57
N PRO A 394 26.97 -44.15 -15.37
CA PRO A 394 26.99 -42.67 -15.23
C PRO A 394 28.18 -41.95 -15.93
N GLY A 395 28.22 -40.61 -15.83
CA GLY A 395 29.47 -39.83 -15.72
C GLY A 395 29.77 -38.79 -16.82
N GLY A 396 29.90 -37.52 -16.43
CA GLY A 396 30.52 -36.49 -17.27
C GLY A 396 30.14 -35.04 -16.96
N SER A 397 30.90 -34.41 -16.06
CA SER A 397 30.88 -32.96 -15.80
C SER A 397 31.51 -32.16 -16.94
N ARG A 398 30.82 -31.12 -17.45
CA ARG A 398 31.42 -29.86 -17.95
C ARG A 398 30.37 -28.75 -18.12
N THR A 399 30.81 -27.53 -17.83
CA THR A 399 30.15 -26.23 -17.69
C THR A 399 29.53 -25.65 -18.99
N PRO A 400 28.68 -24.61 -18.90
CA PRO A 400 27.59 -24.34 -19.86
C PRO A 400 28.02 -23.50 -21.07
N GLY A 401 27.54 -23.92 -22.25
CA GLY A 401 27.66 -23.20 -23.52
C GLY A 401 26.28 -22.77 -24.03
N THR A 402 26.20 -21.51 -24.45
CA THR A 402 25.06 -20.84 -25.08
C THR A 402 24.74 -21.44 -26.46
N ALA A 403 23.51 -21.89 -26.71
CA ALA A 403 22.82 -21.81 -28.02
C ALA A 403 21.44 -22.50 -28.07
N ALA A 404 20.53 -21.82 -28.78
CA ALA A 404 19.46 -22.32 -29.64
C ALA A 404 18.15 -22.85 -29.02
N THR A 405 17.10 -22.05 -29.27
CA THR A 405 15.68 -22.37 -29.28
C THR A 405 15.37 -23.60 -30.12
N PRO A 406 14.65 -24.61 -29.61
CA PRO A 406 14.04 -25.64 -30.45
C PRO A 406 12.66 -25.15 -30.94
N THR A 407 12.50 -25.02 -32.25
CA THR A 407 11.19 -24.85 -32.91
C THR A 407 10.48 -26.21 -33.01
N PRO A 408 9.29 -26.40 -32.42
CA PRO A 408 8.42 -27.56 -32.70
C PRO A 408 7.45 -27.26 -33.88
N PRO A 409 6.83 -28.28 -34.50
CA PRO A 409 6.03 -28.15 -35.72
C PRO A 409 4.68 -27.44 -35.48
N PRO A 410 4.01 -26.91 -36.53
CA PRO A 410 2.75 -26.20 -36.34
C PRO A 410 1.60 -27.18 -36.06
N ALA A 411 0.91 -26.96 -34.94
CA ALA A 411 -0.36 -27.62 -34.56
C ALA A 411 -1.54 -26.62 -34.72
N PRO A 412 -2.79 -27.11 -34.84
CA PRO A 412 -3.84 -26.48 -35.64
C PRO A 412 -4.43 -25.21 -35.01
N SER A 413 -4.66 -24.22 -35.87
CA SER A 413 -5.36 -22.97 -35.56
C SER A 413 -6.83 -23.23 -35.21
N GLY A 414 -7.23 -22.90 -33.97
CA GLY A 414 -8.65 -22.77 -33.60
C GLY A 414 -9.06 -23.23 -32.21
N GLN A 415 -8.15 -23.68 -31.34
CA GLN A 415 -8.52 -24.10 -29.97
C GLN A 415 -8.09 -23.05 -28.94
N ASN A 416 -9.08 -22.31 -28.41
CA ASN A 416 -8.91 -21.43 -27.24
C ASN A 416 -8.58 -22.23 -25.96
N ALA A 417 -8.73 -23.57 -25.99
CA ALA A 417 -8.33 -24.46 -24.91
C ALA A 417 -7.79 -25.80 -25.47
N ALA A 418 -6.61 -26.23 -25.03
CA ALA A 418 -6.02 -27.52 -25.36
C ALA A 418 -5.75 -28.33 -24.08
N THR A 419 -6.27 -29.56 -23.99
CA THR A 419 -6.09 -30.41 -22.81
C THR A 419 -5.78 -31.85 -23.19
N GLY A 420 -4.79 -32.47 -22.54
CA GLY A 420 -4.45 -33.87 -22.77
C GLY A 420 -3.25 -34.36 -21.93
N PRO A 421 -3.02 -35.68 -21.85
CA PRO A 421 -1.88 -36.25 -21.13
C PRO A 421 -0.52 -36.03 -21.84
N GLY A 422 -0.55 -35.56 -23.09
CA GLY A 422 0.62 -35.25 -23.90
C GLY A 422 0.78 -33.73 -24.12
N PRO A 423 1.52 -33.32 -25.16
CA PRO A 423 1.68 -31.91 -25.52
C PRO A 423 0.33 -31.23 -25.76
N ALA A 424 0.12 -30.04 -25.18
CA ALA A 424 -1.07 -29.24 -25.35
C ALA A 424 -0.70 -27.80 -25.74
N ASP A 425 -1.13 -27.35 -26.92
CA ASP A 425 -0.88 -26.00 -27.43
C ASP A 425 -2.20 -25.29 -27.70
N SER A 426 -2.38 -24.10 -27.12
CA SER A 426 -3.56 -23.25 -27.33
C SER A 426 -3.16 -21.86 -27.79
N VAL A 427 -3.88 -21.35 -28.79
CA VAL A 427 -3.71 -19.99 -29.32
C VAL A 427 -5.09 -19.38 -29.49
N GLY A 428 -5.36 -18.27 -28.81
CA GLY A 428 -6.68 -17.63 -28.80
C GLY A 428 -6.83 -16.52 -27.77
N THR A 429 -7.92 -15.76 -27.82
CA THR A 429 -8.25 -14.74 -26.81
C THR A 429 -9.58 -15.11 -26.15
N PRO A 430 -9.60 -15.79 -24.99
CA PRO A 430 -8.47 -16.29 -24.18
C PRO A 430 -7.81 -17.59 -24.70
N ALA A 431 -6.63 -17.94 -24.15
CA ALA A 431 -5.94 -19.21 -24.42
C ALA A 431 -5.63 -19.99 -23.11
N ALA A 432 -5.94 -21.28 -23.09
CA ALA A 432 -5.64 -22.18 -21.97
C ALA A 432 -5.06 -23.53 -22.43
N ALA A 433 -3.91 -23.94 -21.87
CA ALA A 433 -3.32 -25.24 -22.16
C ALA A 433 -3.07 -26.06 -20.89
N THR A 434 -3.42 -27.35 -20.90
CA THR A 434 -3.08 -28.30 -19.84
C THR A 434 -2.54 -29.59 -20.44
N GLY A 435 -1.26 -29.86 -20.22
CA GLY A 435 -0.56 -30.99 -20.83
C GLY A 435 0.89 -31.11 -20.36
N ALA A 436 1.61 -32.10 -20.86
CA ALA A 436 3.02 -32.28 -20.55
C ALA A 436 3.80 -32.49 -21.86
N PRO A 437 4.33 -31.41 -22.49
CA PRO A 437 4.31 -29.99 -22.11
C PRO A 437 2.99 -29.25 -22.38
N ALA A 438 2.85 -28.01 -21.88
CA ALA A 438 1.72 -27.11 -22.17
C ALA A 438 2.17 -25.72 -22.63
N ALA A 439 1.57 -25.18 -23.70
CA ALA A 439 1.79 -23.81 -24.17
C ALA A 439 0.47 -23.06 -24.47
N ALA A 440 0.35 -21.83 -23.97
CA ALA A 440 -0.81 -20.97 -24.21
C ALA A 440 -0.38 -19.57 -24.67
N THR A 441 -0.94 -19.09 -25.80
CA THR A 441 -0.69 -17.75 -26.33
C THR A 441 -2.01 -17.00 -26.54
N GLY A 442 -2.25 -15.94 -25.77
CA GLY A 442 -3.55 -15.27 -25.71
C GLY A 442 -3.63 -14.12 -24.73
N ALA A 443 -4.65 -13.27 -24.83
CA ALA A 443 -4.95 -12.24 -23.84
C ALA A 443 -6.33 -12.49 -23.23
N PRO A 444 -6.44 -13.12 -22.04
CA PRO A 444 -5.37 -13.69 -21.19
C PRO A 444 -4.87 -15.07 -21.65
N ALA A 445 -3.71 -15.52 -21.11
CA ALA A 445 -3.12 -16.85 -21.35
C ALA A 445 -2.81 -17.62 -20.05
N ALA A 446 -3.14 -18.91 -20.02
CA ALA A 446 -2.84 -19.81 -18.90
C ALA A 446 -2.30 -21.17 -19.36
N ALA A 447 -1.16 -21.61 -18.82
CA ALA A 447 -0.58 -22.93 -19.12
C ALA A 447 -0.26 -23.71 -17.85
N THR A 448 -0.71 -24.97 -17.78
CA THR A 448 -0.39 -25.89 -16.68
C THR A 448 0.23 -27.16 -17.22
N GLY A 449 1.47 -27.47 -16.85
CA GLY A 449 2.20 -28.57 -17.46
C GLY A 449 3.65 -28.71 -17.02
N ALA A 450 4.30 -29.81 -17.36
CA ALA A 450 5.73 -29.98 -17.10
C ALA A 450 6.45 -30.28 -18.43
N PRO A 451 7.06 -29.28 -19.09
CA PRO A 451 7.06 -27.82 -18.81
C PRO A 451 5.76 -27.07 -19.16
N ALA A 452 5.61 -25.84 -18.65
CA ALA A 452 4.51 -24.91 -18.97
C ALA A 452 4.99 -23.54 -19.48
N ALA A 453 4.36 -23.00 -20.53
CA ALA A 453 4.64 -21.68 -21.09
C ALA A 453 3.36 -20.87 -21.40
N ALA A 454 3.25 -19.65 -20.88
CA ALA A 454 2.12 -18.75 -21.14
C ALA A 454 2.59 -17.39 -21.66
N THR A 455 2.02 -16.91 -22.77
CA THR A 455 2.30 -15.59 -23.35
C THR A 455 1.01 -14.79 -23.52
N GLY A 456 0.87 -13.67 -22.81
CA GLY A 456 -0.40 -12.95 -22.69
C GLY A 456 -0.40 -11.78 -21.72
N ALA A 457 -1.34 -10.86 -21.87
CA ALA A 457 -1.58 -9.80 -20.90
C ALA A 457 -3.00 -9.95 -20.32
N PRO A 458 -3.19 -10.58 -19.15
CA PRO A 458 -2.21 -11.26 -18.27
C PRO A 458 -1.78 -12.68 -18.74
N ALA A 459 -0.65 -13.19 -18.21
CA ALA A 459 -0.10 -14.53 -18.44
C ALA A 459 0.19 -15.28 -17.13
N ALA A 460 -0.20 -16.57 -17.05
CA ALA A 460 0.08 -17.45 -15.92
C ALA A 460 0.59 -18.82 -16.35
N ALA A 461 1.74 -19.26 -15.83
CA ALA A 461 2.31 -20.58 -16.11
C ALA A 461 2.58 -21.35 -14.80
N THR A 462 2.09 -22.58 -14.71
CA THR A 462 2.36 -23.49 -13.56
C THR A 462 2.97 -24.79 -14.06
N GLY A 463 4.20 -25.08 -13.65
CA GLY A 463 4.94 -26.19 -14.24
C GLY A 463 6.37 -26.38 -13.74
N ALA A 464 7.00 -27.48 -14.10
CA ALA A 464 8.42 -27.70 -13.82
C ALA A 464 9.15 -28.07 -15.11
N PRO A 465 9.82 -27.11 -15.80
CA PRO A 465 9.85 -25.65 -15.56
C PRO A 465 8.58 -24.88 -15.97
N ALA A 466 8.46 -23.62 -15.51
CA ALA A 466 7.38 -22.68 -15.87
C ALA A 466 7.90 -21.35 -16.42
N ALA A 467 7.27 -20.82 -17.49
CA ALA A 467 7.60 -19.53 -18.08
C ALA A 467 6.35 -18.69 -18.41
N ALA A 468 6.27 -17.44 -17.94
CA ALA A 468 5.16 -16.52 -18.22
C ALA A 468 5.66 -15.20 -18.81
N THR A 469 5.06 -14.73 -19.91
CA THR A 469 5.46 -13.48 -20.59
C THR A 469 4.25 -12.57 -20.86
N GLY A 470 4.29 -11.33 -20.38
CA GLY A 470 3.36 -10.25 -20.74
C GLY A 470 3.21 -9.20 -19.63
N ALA A 471 2.39 -8.16 -19.85
CA ALA A 471 2.35 -6.97 -18.97
C ALA A 471 2.13 -7.32 -17.48
N LEU A 472 1.31 -8.33 -17.21
CA LEU A 472 1.15 -8.97 -15.90
C LEU A 472 1.50 -10.46 -16.08
N ALA A 473 2.62 -10.91 -15.52
CA ALA A 473 3.13 -12.28 -15.71
C ALA A 473 3.39 -12.99 -14.37
N ALA A 474 2.87 -14.21 -14.22
CA ALA A 474 3.11 -15.06 -13.05
C ALA A 474 3.57 -16.47 -13.46
N ALA A 475 4.74 -16.90 -12.96
CA ALA A 475 5.27 -18.24 -13.19
C ALA A 475 5.49 -18.98 -11.86
N THR A 476 4.95 -20.18 -11.72
CA THR A 476 5.14 -21.04 -10.53
C THR A 476 5.75 -22.36 -10.95
N GLY A 477 6.97 -22.64 -10.50
CA GLY A 477 7.74 -23.76 -11.02
C GLY A 477 9.18 -23.87 -10.57
N ALA A 478 9.78 -25.05 -10.73
CA ALA A 478 11.21 -25.26 -10.48
C ALA A 478 11.90 -25.76 -11.76
N PRO A 479 12.62 -24.90 -12.51
CA PRO A 479 12.73 -23.44 -12.38
C PRO A 479 11.48 -22.65 -12.85
N ALA A 480 11.37 -21.38 -12.45
CA ALA A 480 10.32 -20.44 -12.88
C ALA A 480 10.90 -19.14 -13.47
N ALA A 481 10.32 -18.64 -14.57
CA ALA A 481 10.69 -17.38 -15.20
C ALA A 481 9.46 -16.52 -15.55
N ALA A 482 9.44 -15.26 -15.14
CA ALA A 482 8.37 -14.31 -15.48
C ALA A 482 8.94 -13.01 -16.10
N THR A 483 8.37 -12.56 -17.22
CA THR A 483 8.84 -11.37 -17.95
C THR A 483 7.66 -10.45 -18.26
N GLY A 484 7.70 -9.19 -17.80
CA GLY A 484 6.56 -8.28 -17.89
C GLY A 484 6.79 -6.91 -17.26
N THR A 485 5.86 -5.96 -17.39
CA THR A 485 5.91 -4.70 -16.61
C THR A 485 5.67 -4.95 -15.12
N SER A 486 4.92 -6.00 -14.78
CA SER A 486 4.78 -6.56 -13.44
C SER A 486 4.92 -8.08 -13.54
N ALA A 487 5.99 -8.64 -12.98
CA ALA A 487 6.36 -10.04 -13.14
C ALA A 487 6.68 -10.69 -11.79
N ALA A 488 6.12 -11.87 -11.53
CA ALA A 488 6.37 -12.66 -10.34
C ALA A 488 6.73 -14.11 -10.72
N ALA A 489 7.88 -14.59 -10.22
CA ALA A 489 8.32 -15.98 -10.39
C ALA A 489 8.46 -16.64 -9.01
N THR A 490 7.86 -17.82 -8.83
CA THR A 490 7.88 -18.57 -7.57
C THR A 490 8.47 -19.97 -7.80
N GLY A 491 9.62 -20.24 -7.17
CA GLY A 491 10.30 -21.54 -7.17
C GLY A 491 11.83 -21.40 -7.16
N ALA A 492 12.56 -22.51 -7.26
CA ALA A 492 14.03 -22.51 -7.17
C ALA A 492 14.66 -23.21 -8.38
N PRO A 493 15.47 -22.50 -9.20
CA PRO A 493 15.65 -21.04 -9.24
C PRO A 493 14.42 -20.30 -9.80
N ALA A 494 14.24 -19.02 -9.42
CA ALA A 494 13.20 -18.13 -9.92
C ALA A 494 13.80 -16.81 -10.45
N ASP A 495 13.42 -16.41 -11.66
CA ASP A 495 13.84 -15.17 -12.31
C ASP A 495 12.62 -14.33 -12.73
N SER A 496 12.59 -13.06 -12.32
CA SER A 496 11.59 -12.08 -12.77
C SER A 496 12.28 -10.88 -13.40
N SER A 497 11.94 -10.54 -14.64
CA SER A 497 12.49 -9.37 -15.33
C SER A 497 11.39 -8.35 -15.65
N ALA A 498 11.54 -7.13 -15.10
CA ALA A 498 10.74 -5.99 -15.49
C ALA A 498 11.31 -5.40 -16.78
N ALA A 499 10.56 -5.39 -17.88
CA ALA A 499 10.99 -4.72 -19.10
C ALA A 499 10.96 -3.20 -18.89
N GLY A 500 12.08 -2.65 -18.39
CA GLY A 500 12.30 -1.21 -18.29
C GLY A 500 12.26 -0.57 -19.67
N ILE A 501 11.48 0.50 -19.79
CA ILE A 501 11.59 1.48 -20.87
C ILE A 501 13.05 1.93 -20.91
N ALA A 502 13.72 1.71 -22.04
CA ALA A 502 15.04 2.24 -22.29
C ALA A 502 15.01 3.77 -22.13
N ALA A 503 15.84 4.29 -21.22
CA ALA A 503 16.16 5.71 -21.19
C ALA A 503 16.67 6.14 -22.59
N PRO A 504 16.31 7.32 -23.10
CA PRO A 504 16.92 7.83 -24.32
C PRO A 504 18.43 7.98 -24.11
N ASP A 505 19.16 7.43 -25.06
CA ASP A 505 20.62 7.42 -25.17
C ASP A 505 21.17 8.85 -25.17
N HIS A 506 21.66 9.33 -24.03
CA HIS A 506 22.45 10.55 -23.93
C HIS A 506 23.93 10.23 -24.16
N THR A 507 24.28 9.83 -25.38
CA THR A 507 25.63 10.05 -25.92
C THR A 507 25.58 11.20 -26.92
N ALA A 508 25.70 12.42 -26.41
CA ALA A 508 26.17 13.56 -27.19
C ALA A 508 27.55 13.96 -26.65
N PRO A 509 28.53 14.26 -27.53
CA PRO A 509 29.91 14.47 -27.14
C PRO A 509 30.11 15.78 -26.37
N VAL A 510 31.02 15.73 -25.40
CA VAL A 510 31.55 16.88 -24.66
C VAL A 510 32.16 17.91 -25.63
N PRO A 511 31.73 19.18 -25.62
CA PRO A 511 32.46 20.22 -26.32
C PRO A 511 33.71 20.60 -25.51
N GLU A 512 34.83 20.54 -26.21
CA GLU A 512 36.18 20.91 -25.80
C GLU A 512 36.25 22.32 -25.18
N ALA A 513 37.00 22.45 -24.09
CA ALA A 513 37.21 23.70 -23.38
C ALA A 513 37.92 24.74 -24.27
N ALA A 514 37.23 25.84 -24.56
CA ALA A 514 37.84 26.99 -25.22
C ALA A 514 38.77 27.73 -24.24
N ALA A 515 40.02 27.93 -24.67
CA ALA A 515 41.04 28.73 -24.00
C ALA A 515 40.60 30.20 -23.78
N PRO A 516 41.10 30.88 -22.73
CA PRO A 516 40.74 32.26 -22.45
C PRO A 516 41.31 33.23 -23.49
N GLN A 517 40.42 33.95 -24.18
CA GLN A 517 40.77 35.10 -25.01
C GLN A 517 41.04 36.32 -24.12
N GLN A 518 42.21 36.92 -24.33
CA GLN A 518 42.59 38.23 -23.80
C GLN A 518 41.68 39.32 -24.39
N ILE A 519 41.17 40.22 -23.55
CA ILE A 519 40.63 41.50 -23.98
C ILE A 519 41.73 42.57 -23.78
N PRO A 520 42.13 43.31 -24.82
CA PRO A 520 43.02 44.46 -24.70
C PRO A 520 42.20 45.76 -24.52
N GLY A 521 42.74 46.68 -23.72
CA GLY A 521 42.37 48.11 -23.70
C GLY A 521 41.58 48.54 -22.48
#